data_AF-A0A5S3PFT8-F1
#
_entry.id   AF-A0A5S3PFT8-F1
#
_cell.length_a   1.000
_cell.length_b   1.000
_cell.length_c   1.000
_cell.angle_alpha   90.00
_cell.angle_beta   90.00
_cell.angle_gamma   90.00
#
_symmetry.space_group_name_H-M   'P 1'
#
loop_
_entity.id
_entity.type
_entity.pdbx_description
1 polymer ?
#
loop_
_entity_poly.entity_id
_entity_poly.type
_entity_poly.pdbx_seq_one_letter_code
_entity_poly.pdbx_strand_id
1 'polypeptide(L)' 'MSKFGPGKPELKFRLYVSAAGLALMLAAMLYRGIPQGPALFEVIGVAGAFFGGTFLWTLRKLIKGDHSDGL' A
#
# COMPACT_ATOMS: atom_id res chain seq x y z
N MET A 1 -1.98 23.05 -7.22
CA MET A 1 -2.63 22.82 -5.92
C MET A 1 -4.11 22.52 -6.16
N SER A 2 -4.50 21.24 -6.13
CA SER A 2 -5.90 20.86 -6.27
C SER A 2 -6.61 21.05 -4.92
N LYS A 3 -7.60 21.94 -4.89
CA LYS A 3 -8.46 22.25 -3.73
C LYS A 3 -9.22 21.02 -3.16
N PHE A 4 -9.17 19.88 -3.87
CA PHE A 4 -9.79 18.59 -3.49
C PHE A 4 -8.78 17.44 -3.42
N GLY A 5 -7.49 17.74 -3.25
CA GLY A 5 -6.46 16.72 -3.07
C GLY A 5 -6.58 16.04 -1.72
N PRO A 6 -6.25 14.74 -1.60
CA PRO A 6 -6.27 14.05 -0.31
C PRO A 6 -5.30 14.73 0.67
N GLY A 7 -5.69 14.81 1.95
CA GLY A 7 -4.89 15.49 2.97
C GLY A 7 -3.62 14.72 3.30
N LYS A 8 -2.55 15.44 3.69
CA LYS A 8 -1.30 14.84 4.22
C LYS A 8 -1.50 13.73 5.26
N PRO A 9 -2.36 13.87 6.28
CA PRO A 9 -2.57 12.80 7.27
C PRO A 9 -3.26 11.56 6.68
N GLU A 10 -4.20 11.74 5.75
CA GLU A 10 -4.90 10.62 5.11
C GLU A 10 -3.95 9.80 4.23
N LEU A 11 -3.08 10.46 3.46
CA LEU A 11 -2.07 9.77 2.66
C LEU A 11 -1.06 9.03 3.53
N LYS A 12 -0.58 9.63 4.63
CA LYS A 12 0.30 8.92 5.55
C LYS A 12 -0.38 7.69 6.17
N PHE A 13 -1.64 7.80 6.58
CA PHE A 13 -2.40 6.65 7.09
C PHE A 13 -2.50 5.53 6.05
N ARG A 14 -2.91 5.84 4.81
CA ARG A 14 -2.96 4.88 3.71
C ARG A 14 -1.62 4.22 3.45
N LEU A 15 -0.52 4.98 3.55
CA LEU A 15 0.84 4.48 3.39
C LEU A 15 1.20 3.48 4.50
N TYR A 16 0.96 3.83 5.76
CA TYR A 16 1.27 2.96 6.91
C TYR A 16 0.44 1.67 6.88
N VAL A 17 -0.86 1.76 6.59
CA VAL A 17 -1.74 0.59 6.49
C VAL A 17 -1.29 -0.33 5.35
N SER A 18 -0.96 0.24 4.19
CA SER A 18 -0.47 -0.56 3.05
C SER A 18 0.89 -1.20 3.33
N ALA A 19 1.79 -0.46 3.99
CA ALA A 19 3.08 -0.99 4.43
C ALA A 19 2.92 -2.13 5.44
N ALA A 20 2.04 -1.97 6.42
CA ALA A 20 1.73 -3.00 7.40
C ALA A 20 1.13 -4.26 6.74
N GLY A 21 0.20 -4.08 5.80
CA GLY A 21 -0.37 -5.19 5.01
C GLY A 21 0.68 -5.95 4.21
N LEU A 22 1.58 -5.25 3.53
CA LEU A 22 2.70 -5.87 2.81
C LEU A 22 3.68 -6.58 3.75
N ALA A 23 4.01 -5.97 4.89
CA ALA A 23 4.90 -6.55 5.88
C ALA A 23 4.31 -7.83 6.48
N LEU A 24 3.03 -7.83 6.82
CA LEU A 24 2.32 -9.01 7.31
C LEU A 24 2.21 -10.10 6.24
N MET A 25 2.00 -9.73 4.98
CA MET A 25 2.01 -10.68 3.86
C MET A 25 3.38 -11.35 3.71
N LEU A 26 4.45 -10.56 3.73
CA LEU A 26 5.83 -11.06 3.69
C LEU A 26 6.14 -11.96 4.89
N ALA A 27 5.77 -11.54 6.11
CA ALA A 27 5.94 -12.33 7.32
C ALA A 27 5.17 -13.66 7.25
N ALA A 28 3.94 -13.64 6.75
CA ALA A 28 3.13 -14.85 6.56
C ALA A 28 3.79 -15.81 5.54
N MET A 29 4.35 -15.29 4.45
CA MET A 29 5.09 -16.09 3.47
C MET A 29 6.36 -16.70 4.05
N LEU A 30 7.10 -15.95 4.89
CA LEU A 30 8.30 -16.46 5.55
C LEU A 30 7.97 -17.52 6.61
N TYR A 31 6.88 -17.34 7.36
CA TYR A 31 6.50 -18.25 8.44
C TYR A 31 5.80 -19.51 7.94
N ARG A 32 4.90 -19.38 6.95
CA ARG A 32 4.06 -20.47 6.45
C ARG A 32 4.51 -21.04 5.10
N GLY A 33 5.51 -20.42 4.48
CA GLY A 33 5.99 -20.75 3.14
C GLY A 33 5.17 -20.10 2.04
N ILE A 34 5.68 -20.18 0.80
CA ILE A 34 4.97 -19.70 -0.38
C ILE A 34 3.85 -20.70 -0.69
N PRO A 35 2.56 -20.28 -0.69
CA PRO A 35 1.46 -21.16 -1.04
C PRO A 35 1.68 -21.72 -2.46
N GLN A 36 1.44 -23.02 -2.68
CA GLN A 36 1.60 -23.63 -3.99
C GLN A 36 0.26 -23.69 -4.74
N GLY A 37 0.29 -23.47 -6.06
CA GLY A 37 -0.89 -23.51 -6.92
C GLY A 37 -1.58 -22.14 -7.12
N PRO A 38 -2.84 -22.14 -7.60
CA PRO A 38 -3.56 -20.92 -8.00
C PRO A 38 -3.74 -19.90 -6.88
N ALA A 39 -3.88 -20.38 -5.63
CA ALA A 39 -4.06 -19.55 -4.44
C ALA A 39 -2.89 -18.58 -4.21
N LEU A 40 -1.69 -18.88 -4.71
CA LEU A 40 -0.55 -17.95 -4.71
C LEU A 40 -0.91 -16.71 -5.52
N PHE A 41 -1.41 -16.90 -6.73
CA PHE A 41 -1.74 -15.81 -7.65
C PHE A 41 -2.97 -15.03 -7.16
N GLU A 42 -3.96 -15.72 -6.59
CA GLU A 42 -5.14 -15.07 -6.04
C GLU A 42 -4.82 -14.26 -4.80
N VAL A 43 -4.15 -14.85 -3.80
CA VAL A 43 -3.92 -14.17 -2.52
C VAL A 43 -2.75 -13.21 -2.61
N ILE A 44 -1.57 -13.67 -3.03
CA ILE A 44 -0.38 -12.82 -3.09
C ILE A 44 -0.47 -11.86 -4.28
N GLY A 45 -1.03 -12.29 -5.41
CA GLY A 45 -1.21 -11.41 -6.57
C GLY A 45 -2.21 -10.29 -6.29
N VAL A 46 -3.41 -10.60 -5.75
CA VAL A 46 -4.40 -9.56 -5.45
C VAL A 46 -3.98 -8.71 -4.25
N ALA A 47 -3.51 -9.31 -3.15
CA ALA A 47 -3.06 -8.54 -1.99
C ALA A 47 -1.81 -7.70 -2.32
N GLY A 48 -0.86 -8.27 -3.05
CA GLY A 48 0.33 -7.56 -3.52
C GLY A 48 -0.01 -6.42 -4.47
N ALA A 49 -0.92 -6.62 -5.43
CA ALA A 49 -1.37 -5.56 -6.32
C ALA A 49 -2.15 -4.46 -5.56
N PHE A 50 -3.01 -4.85 -4.63
CA PHE A 50 -3.83 -3.90 -3.86
C PHE A 50 -2.99 -3.09 -2.88
N PHE A 51 -2.26 -3.75 -1.97
CA PHE A 51 -1.45 -3.07 -0.98
C PHE A 51 -0.18 -2.47 -1.59
N GLY A 52 0.48 -3.16 -2.52
CA GLY A 52 1.66 -2.66 -3.23
C GLY A 52 1.35 -1.50 -4.16
N GLY A 53 0.27 -1.59 -4.94
CA GLY A 53 -0.20 -0.49 -5.79
C GLY A 53 -0.62 0.72 -4.97
N THR A 54 -1.36 0.52 -3.89
CA THR A 54 -1.76 1.62 -2.98
C THR A 54 -0.55 2.24 -2.29
N PHE A 55 0.41 1.42 -1.83
CA PHE A 55 1.65 1.90 -1.22
C PHE A 55 2.46 2.75 -2.19
N LEU A 56 2.73 2.24 -3.39
CA LEU A 56 3.51 2.96 -4.42
C LEU A 56 2.82 4.25 -4.88
N TRP A 57 1.50 4.21 -5.08
CA TRP A 57 0.74 5.40 -5.48
C TRP A 57 0.77 6.49 -4.42
N THR A 58 0.59 6.09 -3.16
CA THR A 58 0.61 6.99 -2.00
C THR A 58 2.01 7.57 -1.78
N LEU A 59 3.04 6.72 -1.82
CA LEU A 59 4.44 7.12 -1.69
C LEU A 59 4.84 8.09 -2.79
N ARG A 60 4.46 7.79 -4.04
CA ARG A 60 4.74 8.65 -5.19
C ARG A 60 4.09 10.02 -5.05
N LYS A 61 2.82 10.10 -4.65
CA LYS A 61 2.19 11.40 -4.43
C LYS A 61 2.88 12.16 -3.28
N LEU A 62 3.31 11.47 -2.22
CA LEU A 62 3.94 12.10 -1.04
C LEU A 62 5.31 12.69 -1.40
N ILE A 63 6.12 11.95 -2.17
CA ILE A 63 7.42 12.41 -2.70
C ILE A 63 7.23 13.58 -3.67
N LYS A 64 6.20 13.52 -4.52
CA LYS A 64 5.92 14.56 -5.52
C LYS A 64 5.33 15.85 -4.91
N GLY A 65 5.05 15.86 -3.60
CA GLY A 65 4.46 17.02 -2.91
C GLY A 65 3.05 17.35 -3.37
N ASP A 66 2.37 16.41 -4.04
CA ASP A 66 1.06 16.62 -4.69
C ASP A 66 -0.07 16.40 -3.68
N HIS A 67 0.04 17.07 -2.55
CA HIS A 67 -0.83 16.96 -1.38
C HIS A 67 -1.20 18.37 -0.92
N SER A 68 -2.46 18.57 -0.57
CA SER A 68 -2.86 19.83 0.08
C SER A 68 -2.28 19.84 1.49
N ASP A 69 -1.49 20.85 1.82
CA ASP A 69 -1.19 21.20 3.21
C ASP A 69 -2.54 21.54 3.83
N GLY A 70 -3.09 20.61 4.62
CA GLY A 70 -4.35 20.79 5.31
C GLY A 70 -4.20 21.91 6.32
N LEU A 71 -4.46 23.13 5.87
CA LEU A 71 -4.74 24.34 6.64
C LEU A 71 -6.15 24.78 6.26
#